data_AF-A0A966X460-F1
#
_entry.id   AF-A0A966X460-F1
#
_cell.length_a   1.000
_cell.length_b   1.000
_cell.length_c   1.000
_cell.angle_alpha   90.00
_cell.angle_beta   90.00
_cell.angle_gamma   90.00
#
_symmetry.space_group_name_H-M   'P 1'
#
loop_
_entity.id
_entity.type
_entity.pdbx_description
1 polymer ?
#
loop_
_entity_poly.entity_id
_entity_poly.type
_entity_poly.pdbx_seq_one_letter_code
_entity_poly.pdbx_strand_id
1 'polypeptide(L)' 'GIGTAWTTLHLMFEKEIAELLEIPYEDVMQIALMPIAYTKGTQFKPAYRPPVETVMHVDQW' A
#
# COMPACT_ATOMS: atom_id res chain seq x y z
N GLY A 1 -5.35 -17.23 8.29
CA GLY A 1 -6.18 -16.04 8.02
C GLY A 1 -5.84 -15.49 6.65
N ILE A 2 -6.62 -14.51 6.16
CA ILE A 2 -6.26 -13.72 4.98
C ILE A 2 -5.30 -12.61 5.43
N GLY A 3 -4.24 -12.38 4.65
CA GLY A 3 -3.30 -11.29 4.85
C GLY A 3 -3.17 -10.42 3.60
N THR A 4 -2.68 -9.20 3.79
CA THR A 4 -2.41 -8.24 2.71
C THR A 4 -1.14 -7.44 3.01
N ALA A 5 -0.60 -6.80 1.98
CA ALA A 5 0.48 -5.83 2.09
C ALA A 5 0.17 -4.64 1.18
N TRP A 6 0.34 -3.40 1.66
CA TRP A 6 0.34 -2.22 0.80
C TRP A 6 1.73 -2.07 0.19
N THR A 7 1.84 -1.98 -1.14
CA THR A 7 3.12 -1.71 -1.81
C THR A 7 2.97 -0.75 -2.99
N THR A 8 3.99 0.06 -3.20
CA THR A 8 4.15 0.97 -4.33
C THR A 8 5.31 0.58 -5.23
N LEU A 9 5.98 -0.55 -4.98
CA LEU A 9 7.16 -0.96 -5.75
C LEU A 9 6.89 -1.13 -7.25
N HIS A 10 5.66 -1.53 -7.62
CA HIS A 10 5.25 -1.65 -9.01
C HIS A 10 5.21 -0.31 -9.76
N LEU A 11 5.10 0.83 -9.05
CA LEU A 11 5.07 2.16 -9.67
C LEU A 11 6.40 2.51 -10.34
N MET A 12 7.52 1.88 -9.96
CA MET A 12 8.79 2.01 -10.69
C MET A 12 8.71 1.50 -12.14
N PHE A 13 7.69 0.71 -12.45
CA PHE A 13 7.40 0.10 -13.75
C PHE A 13 5.94 0.39 -14.17
N GLU A 14 5.40 1.54 -13.76
CA GLU A 14 3.97 1.84 -13.91
C GLU A 14 3.49 1.72 -15.36
N LYS A 15 4.32 2.08 -16.35
CA LYS A 15 3.96 1.98 -17.76
C LYS A 15 3.86 0.52 -18.23
N GLU A 16 4.84 -0.31 -17.87
CA GLU A 16 4.85 -1.74 -18.20
C GLU A 16 3.71 -2.48 -17.51
N ILE A 17 3.40 -2.12 -16.27
CA ILE A 17 2.27 -2.69 -15.53
C ILE A 17 0.94 -2.21 -16.12
N ALA A 18 0.85 -0.95 -16.57
CA ALA A 18 -0.34 -0.44 -17.23
C ALA A 18 -0.59 -1.18 -18.55
N GLU A 19 0.45 -1.41 -19.35
CA GLU A 19 0.35 -2.21 -20.58
C GLU A 19 -0.08 -3.65 -20.28
N LEU A 20 0.53 -4.30 -19.27
CA LEU A 20 0.22 -5.67 -18.88
C LEU A 20 -1.22 -5.84 -18.37
N LEU A 21 -1.75 -4.86 -17.64
CA LEU A 21 -3.09 -4.88 -17.03
C LEU A 21 -4.14 -4.15 -17.87
N GLU A 22 -3.77 -3.68 -19.06
CA GLU A 22 -4.65 -2.93 -19.97
C GLU A 22 -5.24 -1.66 -19.32
N ILE A 23 -4.45 -0.98 -18.48
CA ILE A 23 -4.81 0.28 -17.84
C ILE A 23 -4.50 1.44 -18.81
N PRO A 24 -5.44 2.38 -19.05
CA PRO A 24 -5.18 3.57 -19.86
C PRO A 24 -4.18 4.53 -19.17
N TYR A 25 -2.89 4.38 -19.46
CA TYR A 25 -1.80 5.09 -18.78
C TYR A 25 -1.91 6.62 -18.84
N GLU A 26 -2.40 7.18 -19.96
CA GLU A 26 -2.50 8.64 -20.15
C GLU A 26 -3.62 9.29 -19.31
N ASP A 27 -4.66 8.52 -18.94
CA ASP A 27 -5.85 9.03 -18.25
C ASP A 27 -5.99 8.50 -16.81
N VAL A 28 -5.25 7.43 -16.45
CA VAL A 28 -5.38 6.72 -15.17
C VAL A 28 -4.01 6.48 -14.53
N MET A 29 -3.84 6.97 -13.30
CA MET A 29 -2.63 6.79 -12.51
C MET A 29 -2.76 5.61 -11.52
N GLN A 30 -1.74 4.77 -11.47
CA GLN A 30 -1.61 3.72 -10.44
C GLN A 30 -1.10 4.34 -9.13
N ILE A 31 -1.62 3.90 -7.98
CA ILE A 31 -1.28 4.47 -6.66
C ILE A 31 -0.77 3.45 -5.65
N ALA A 32 -1.32 2.24 -5.67
CA ALA A 32 -0.99 1.19 -4.72
C ALA A 32 -1.42 -0.17 -5.29
N LEU A 33 -0.63 -1.19 -4.96
CA LEU A 33 -0.97 -2.58 -5.19
C LEU A 33 -1.21 -3.25 -3.83
N MET A 34 -2.33 -3.95 -3.70
CA MET A 34 -2.73 -4.66 -2.48
C MET A 34 -2.92 -6.16 -2.78
N PRO A 35 -1.86 -6.99 -2.74
CA PRO A 35 -2.02 -8.43 -2.79
C PRO A 35 -2.86 -8.95 -1.63
N ILE A 36 -3.65 -9.99 -1.89
CA ILE A 36 -4.40 -10.75 -0.88
C ILE A 36 -4.07 -12.24 -1.01
N ALA A 37 -3.83 -12.91 0.12
CA ALA A 37 -3.54 -14.34 0.13
C ALA A 37 -3.78 -14.96 1.52
N TYR A 38 -3.85 -16.28 1.58
CA TYR A 38 -3.77 -17.01 2.84
C TYR A 38 -2.32 -16.99 3.36
N THR A 39 -2.12 -16.50 4.59
CA THR A 39 -0.78 -16.30 5.15
C THR A 39 -0.12 -17.64 5.51
N LYS A 40 1.14 -17.82 5.10
CA LYS A 40 1.99 -18.90 5.62
C LYS A 40 2.72 -18.38 6.87
N GLY A 41 2.34 -18.90 8.03
CA GLY A 41 2.75 -18.33 9.31
C GLY A 41 1.86 -17.16 9.73
N THR A 42 1.72 -16.96 11.03
CA THR A 42 0.85 -15.94 11.64
C THR A 42 1.57 -15.16 12.75
N GLN A 43 2.89 -15.31 12.84
CA GLN A 43 3.74 -14.69 13.88
C GLN A 43 4.10 -13.24 13.53
N PHE A 44 3.17 -12.50 12.93
CA PHE A 44 3.34 -11.08 12.65
C PHE A 44 3.41 -10.29 13.96
N LYS A 45 4.22 -9.23 13.98
CA LYS A 45 4.31 -8.30 15.10
C LYS A 45 3.80 -6.93 14.65
N PRO A 46 3.05 -6.21 15.50
CA PRO A 46 2.67 -4.83 15.20
C PRO A 46 3.91 -3.98 14.89
N ALA A 47 3.83 -3.21 13.81
CA ALA A 47 4.84 -2.20 13.52
C ALA A 47 4.76 -1.08 14.58
N TYR A 48 5.89 -0.44 14.86
CA TYR A 48 5.94 0.71 15.75
C TYR A 48 4.98 1.82 15.27
N ARG A 49 4.38 2.52 16.24
CA ARG A 49 3.58 3.73 16.05
C ARG A 49 4.05 4.77 17.07
N PRO A 50 4.32 6.02 16.66
CA PRO A 50 4.68 7.08 17.59
C PRO A 50 3.51 7.38 18.55
N PRO A 51 3.78 8.01 19.71
CA PRO A 51 2.73 8.47 20.63
C PRO A 51 1.72 9.37 19.91
N VAL A 52 0.44 9.28 20.29
CA VAL A 52 -0.65 9.96 19.56
C VAL A 52 -0.50 11.48 19.62
N GLU A 53 0.09 12.00 20.68
CA GLU A 53 0.31 13.43 20.91
C GLU A 53 1.29 14.04 19.91
N THR A 54 2.07 13.22 19.20
CA THR A 54 2.99 13.71 18.15
C THR A 54 2.37 13.76 16.76
N VAL A 55 1.14 13.28 16.59
CA VAL A 55 0.46 13.17 15.29
C VAL A 55 -0.95 13.77 15.29
N MET A 56 -1.65 13.72 16.42
CA MET A 56 -2.99 14.28 16.58
C MET A 56 -2.90 15.71 17.10
N HIS A 57 -3.55 16.62 16.39
CA HIS A 57 -3.54 18.04 16.64
C HIS A 57 -4.98 18.53 16.73
N VAL A 58 -5.30 19.34 17.75
CA VAL A 58 -6.64 19.92 17.97
C VAL A 58 -6.49 21.43 17.89
N ASP A 59 -7.37 22.08 17.12
CA ASP A 59 -7.41 23.52 16.82
C ASP A 59 -6.23 24.11 16.03
N GLN A 60 -5.02 23.60 16.23
CA GLN A 60 -3.81 24.02 15.52
C GLN A 60 -2.87 22.85 15.29
N TRP A 61 -2.14 22.88 14.18
CA TRP A 61 -1.06 21.94 13.85
C TRP A 61 0.10 22.03 14.86
#